data_AF-A0A5C8JRS2-F1
#
_entry.id   AF-A0A5C8JRS2-F1
#
_cell.length_a   1.000
_cell.length_b   1.000
_cell.length_c   1.000
_cell.angle_alpha   90.00
_cell.angle_beta   90.00
_cell.angle_gamma   90.00
#
_symmetry.space_group_name_H-M   'P 1'
#
loop_
_entity.id
_entity.type
_entity.pdbx_description
1 polymer ?
#
loop_
_entity_poly.entity_id
_entity_poly.type
_entity_poly.pdbx_seq_one_letter_code
_entity_poly.pdbx_strand_id
1 'polypeptide(L)'
;MDKRLLHGIDVSNWQKSVDWAEHARSGVAFAFAKATEGGDWTDHWFSRNWDRMRENWIVCGAYHFARPKGDPVEQARHFLRTINQAGGLRRGDLIALDLETDDGIKPERVAGFARRWCQYVEARTGTRPFVYTFQSFAEEGNCAGLGEYPLWIASPHRPRGRPAVPGPWRDWSIHQHANSPIDRNVFLGSRRRLTRMGFDPR
;
A
#
# COMPACT_ATOMS: atom_id res chain seq x y z
N MET A 1 -14.07 -16.63 17.70
CA MET A 1 -14.71 -15.91 16.58
C MET A 1 -13.79 -16.01 15.38
N ASP A 2 -14.29 -16.50 14.25
CA ASP A 2 -13.48 -16.63 13.04
C ASP A 2 -13.07 -15.23 12.52
N LYS A 3 -11.78 -15.02 12.26
CA LYS A 3 -11.27 -13.72 11.81
C LYS A 3 -11.77 -13.48 10.39
N ARG A 4 -12.64 -12.47 10.19
CA ARG A 4 -13.10 -12.11 8.85
C ARG A 4 -11.93 -11.56 8.03
N LEU A 5 -11.60 -12.23 6.93
CA LEU A 5 -10.56 -11.82 5.98
C LEU A 5 -11.20 -11.38 4.67
N LEU A 6 -10.97 -10.13 4.26
CA LEU A 6 -11.30 -9.70 2.90
C LEU A 6 -10.18 -10.05 1.96
N HIS A 7 -10.50 -10.46 0.75
CA HIS A 7 -9.52 -10.74 -0.30
C HIS A 7 -9.20 -9.46 -1.06
N GLY A 8 -7.94 -9.31 -1.42
CA GLY A 8 -7.47 -8.26 -2.32
C GLY A 8 -6.28 -8.70 -3.15
N ILE A 9 -5.85 -7.83 -4.05
CA ILE A 9 -4.67 -8.01 -4.90
C ILE A 9 -3.89 -6.70 -4.94
N ASP A 10 -2.66 -6.74 -5.40
CA ASP A 10 -1.94 -5.53 -5.79
C ASP A 10 -1.27 -5.72 -7.15
N VAL A 11 -1.15 -4.61 -7.89
CA VAL A 11 -0.71 -4.61 -9.29
C VAL A 11 0.16 -3.40 -9.60
N SER A 12 0.97 -3.55 -10.63
CA SER A 12 1.78 -2.51 -11.25
C SER A 12 1.82 -2.73 -12.77
N ASN A 13 2.72 -2.03 -13.45
CA ASN A 13 3.00 -2.20 -14.87
C ASN A 13 3.35 -3.64 -15.28
N TRP A 14 3.82 -4.49 -14.35
CA TRP A 14 4.16 -5.88 -14.62
C TRP A 14 2.95 -6.70 -15.07
N GLN A 15 1.76 -6.43 -14.54
CA GLN A 15 0.53 -7.13 -14.90
C GLN A 15 -0.10 -6.63 -16.21
N LYS A 16 0.36 -5.49 -16.75
CA LYS A 16 -0.15 -4.87 -17.98
C LYS A 16 -1.67 -4.64 -17.92
N SER A 17 -2.43 -5.30 -18.78
CA SER A 17 -3.90 -5.20 -18.80
C SER A 17 -4.52 -6.19 -17.82
N VAL A 18 -5.15 -5.68 -16.77
CA VAL A 18 -5.85 -6.44 -15.74
C VAL A 18 -7.35 -6.51 -16.05
N ASP A 19 -7.96 -7.71 -16.00
CA ASP A 19 -9.41 -7.88 -16.08
C ASP A 19 -10.05 -7.67 -14.69
N TRP A 20 -10.36 -6.42 -14.39
CA TRP A 20 -10.95 -6.02 -13.11
C TRP A 20 -12.36 -6.60 -12.88
N ALA A 21 -13.11 -6.92 -13.95
CA ALA A 21 -14.44 -7.51 -13.85
C ALA A 21 -14.36 -8.99 -13.47
N GLU A 22 -13.38 -9.72 -14.00
CA GLU A 22 -13.07 -11.09 -13.58
C GLU A 22 -12.59 -11.13 -12.12
N HIS A 23 -11.71 -10.21 -11.72
CA HIS A 23 -11.28 -10.10 -10.32
C HIS A 23 -12.42 -9.78 -9.35
N ALA A 24 -13.33 -8.85 -9.71
CA ALA A 24 -14.49 -8.57 -8.89
C ALA A 24 -15.41 -9.80 -8.76
N ARG A 25 -15.68 -10.52 -9.86
CA ARG A 25 -16.48 -11.76 -9.85
C ARG A 25 -15.83 -12.88 -9.02
N SER A 26 -14.50 -12.94 -8.97
CA SER A 26 -13.76 -13.90 -8.13
C SER A 26 -13.63 -13.49 -6.66
N GLY A 27 -14.23 -12.35 -6.27
CA GLY A 27 -14.34 -11.93 -4.87
C GLY A 27 -13.22 -11.01 -4.38
N VAL A 28 -12.44 -10.42 -5.29
CA VAL A 28 -11.51 -9.32 -4.94
C VAL A 28 -12.32 -8.14 -4.43
N ALA A 29 -12.10 -7.77 -3.16
CA ALA A 29 -12.86 -6.72 -2.47
C ALA A 29 -12.10 -5.39 -2.38
N PHE A 30 -10.77 -5.44 -2.43
CA PHE A 30 -9.89 -4.27 -2.47
C PHE A 30 -8.67 -4.56 -3.35
N ALA A 31 -8.04 -3.51 -3.87
CA ALA A 31 -6.77 -3.66 -4.56
C ALA A 31 -5.90 -2.42 -4.43
N PHE A 32 -4.59 -2.62 -4.53
CA PHE A 32 -3.63 -1.52 -4.62
C PHE A 32 -3.01 -1.47 -6.02
N ALA A 33 -2.96 -0.30 -6.64
CA ALA A 33 -2.26 -0.08 -7.90
C ALA A 33 -1.02 0.80 -7.65
N LYS A 34 0.12 0.42 -8.22
CA LYS A 34 1.33 1.25 -8.19
C LYS A 34 1.04 2.56 -8.90
N ALA A 35 1.30 3.68 -8.24
CA ALA A 35 1.16 5.00 -8.84
C ALA A 35 2.51 5.56 -9.26
N THR A 36 3.51 5.48 -8.38
CA THR A 36 4.80 6.13 -8.56
C THR A 36 5.92 5.33 -7.90
N GLU A 37 7.14 5.60 -8.33
CA GLU A 37 8.38 5.13 -7.74
C GLU A 37 9.38 6.27 -7.71
N GLY A 38 10.03 6.50 -6.58
CA GLY A 38 11.00 7.58 -6.48
C GLY A 38 10.42 8.96 -6.82
N GLY A 39 11.25 9.88 -7.29
CA GLY A 39 10.86 11.29 -7.49
C GLY A 39 10.24 11.61 -8.85
N ASP A 40 10.36 10.70 -9.82
CA ASP A 40 10.16 10.99 -11.24
C ASP A 40 9.49 9.87 -12.04
N TRP A 41 9.41 8.64 -11.52
CA TRP A 41 8.83 7.52 -12.26
C TRP A 41 7.34 7.31 -11.94
N THR A 42 6.50 7.32 -12.98
CA THR A 42 5.05 7.12 -12.88
C THR A 42 4.66 5.82 -13.57
N ASP A 43 3.82 5.02 -12.93
CA ASP A 43 3.30 3.80 -13.55
C ASP A 43 2.27 4.16 -14.62
N HIS A 44 2.56 3.83 -15.87
CA HIS A 44 1.70 4.17 -17.01
C HIS A 44 0.34 3.43 -17.01
N TRP A 45 0.20 2.35 -16.23
CA TRP A 45 -1.08 1.65 -16.05
C TRP A 45 -1.89 2.20 -14.89
N PHE A 46 -1.32 3.07 -14.03
CA PHE A 46 -1.96 3.55 -12.81
C PHE A 46 -3.35 4.12 -13.06
N SER A 47 -3.49 5.12 -13.95
CA SER A 47 -4.78 5.79 -14.18
C SER A 47 -5.84 4.79 -14.65
N ARG A 48 -5.48 3.87 -15.55
CA ARG A 48 -6.40 2.83 -16.03
C ARG A 48 -6.80 1.87 -14.92
N ASN A 49 -5.85 1.40 -14.12
CA ASN A 49 -6.14 0.51 -13.00
C ASN A 49 -7.01 1.22 -11.94
N TRP A 50 -6.69 2.46 -11.62
CA TRP A 50 -7.42 3.32 -10.68
C TRP A 50 -8.90 3.44 -11.04
N ASP A 51 -9.18 3.73 -12.32
CA ASP A 51 -10.55 3.87 -12.82
C ASP A 51 -11.27 2.53 -12.92
N ARG A 52 -10.61 1.47 -13.41
CA ARG A 52 -11.24 0.16 -13.59
C ARG A 52 -11.52 -0.55 -12.27
N MET A 53 -10.68 -0.39 -11.24
CA MET A 53 -11.02 -0.83 -9.88
C MET A 53 -12.33 -0.22 -9.41
N ARG A 54 -12.49 1.08 -9.64
CA ARG A 54 -13.66 1.85 -9.20
C ARG A 54 -14.94 1.43 -9.93
N GLU A 55 -14.88 1.29 -11.25
CA GLU A 55 -16.01 0.82 -12.07
C GLU A 55 -16.50 -0.57 -11.64
N ASN A 56 -15.61 -1.40 -11.10
CA ASN A 56 -15.91 -2.75 -10.64
C ASN A 56 -16.17 -2.84 -9.14
N TRP A 57 -16.42 -1.71 -8.47
CA TRP A 57 -16.74 -1.65 -7.04
C TRP A 57 -15.69 -2.29 -6.12
N ILE A 58 -14.43 -2.28 -6.53
CA ILE A 58 -13.29 -2.68 -5.70
C ILE A 58 -12.87 -1.47 -4.87
N VAL A 59 -12.55 -1.66 -3.57
CA VAL A 59 -11.96 -0.57 -2.77
C VAL A 59 -10.59 -0.24 -3.34
N CYS A 60 -10.43 0.98 -3.85
CA CYS A 60 -9.21 1.41 -4.53
C CYS A 60 -8.11 1.78 -3.52
N GLY A 61 -6.89 1.33 -3.77
CA GLY A 61 -5.68 1.72 -3.06
C GLY A 61 -4.59 2.13 -4.04
N ALA A 62 -3.83 3.17 -3.72
CA ALA A 62 -2.68 3.59 -4.50
C ALA A 62 -1.42 3.41 -3.65
N TYR A 63 -0.33 2.91 -4.25
CA TYR A 63 0.94 2.80 -3.54
C TYR A 63 2.08 3.51 -4.24
N HIS A 64 3.03 3.95 -3.43
CA HIS A 64 4.29 4.56 -3.84
C HIS A 64 5.46 3.66 -3.46
N PHE A 65 6.28 3.26 -4.43
CA PHE A 65 7.52 2.53 -4.18
C PHE A 65 8.62 3.50 -3.74
N ALA A 66 9.06 3.39 -2.50
CA ALA A 66 10.04 4.27 -1.89
C ALA A 66 11.42 4.12 -2.52
N ARG A 67 12.09 5.24 -2.74
CA ARG A 67 13.54 5.30 -3.00
C ARG A 67 14.23 6.11 -1.89
N PRO A 68 14.58 5.51 -0.74
CA PRO A 68 15.01 6.23 0.46
C PRO A 68 16.24 7.13 0.30
N LYS A 69 17.07 6.95 -0.73
CA LYS A 69 18.19 7.86 -1.03
C LYS A 69 17.72 9.24 -1.52
N GLY A 70 16.51 9.33 -2.06
CA GLY A 70 15.90 10.57 -2.53
C GLY A 70 15.23 11.40 -1.42
N ASP A 71 14.59 12.51 -1.81
CA ASP A 71 13.85 13.36 -0.88
C ASP A 71 12.42 12.82 -0.62
N PRO A 72 12.03 12.58 0.64
CA PRO A 72 10.71 12.00 0.94
C PRO A 72 9.54 12.93 0.64
N VAL A 73 9.73 14.25 0.71
CA VAL A 73 8.66 15.21 0.45
C VAL A 73 8.42 15.34 -1.05
N GLU A 74 9.47 15.35 -1.87
CA GLU A 74 9.33 15.33 -3.33
C GLU A 74 8.66 14.05 -3.83
N GLN A 75 9.03 12.89 -3.27
CA GLN A 75 8.37 11.62 -3.58
C GLN A 75 6.89 11.62 -3.19
N ALA A 76 6.56 12.12 -2.00
CA ALA A 76 5.17 12.25 -1.56
C ALA A 76 4.37 13.23 -2.43
N ARG A 77 4.98 14.35 -2.83
CA ARG A 77 4.35 15.32 -3.76
C ARG A 77 4.11 14.70 -5.12
N HIS A 78 5.06 13.97 -5.66
CA HIS A 78 4.90 13.26 -6.93
C HIS A 78 3.76 12.26 -6.87
N PHE A 79 3.74 11.40 -5.85
CA PHE A 79 2.65 10.46 -5.62
C PHE A 79 1.27 11.13 -5.58
N LEU A 80 1.10 12.18 -4.77
CA LEU A 80 -0.17 12.88 -4.64
C LEU A 80 -0.57 13.63 -5.93
N ARG A 81 0.39 14.21 -6.67
CA ARG A 81 0.12 14.82 -7.98
C ARG A 81 -0.39 13.79 -8.97
N THR A 82 0.22 12.61 -9.03
CA THR A 82 -0.20 11.50 -9.89
C THR A 82 -1.63 11.05 -9.57
N ILE A 83 -1.97 10.91 -8.29
CA ILE A 83 -3.35 10.60 -7.88
C ILE A 83 -4.32 11.69 -8.31
N ASN A 84 -3.98 12.96 -8.11
CA ASN A 84 -4.83 14.09 -8.51
C ASN A 84 -5.06 14.14 -10.02
N GLN A 85 -4.04 13.85 -10.82
CA GLN A 85 -4.14 13.76 -12.27
C GLN A 85 -5.04 12.60 -12.74
N ALA A 86 -5.10 11.51 -11.96
CA ALA A 86 -6.00 10.37 -12.18
C ALA A 86 -7.41 10.57 -11.58
N GLY A 87 -7.83 11.82 -11.32
CA GLY A 87 -9.17 12.13 -10.82
C GLY A 87 -9.30 12.22 -9.29
N GLY A 88 -8.18 12.19 -8.56
CA GLY A 88 -8.12 12.43 -7.12
C GLY A 88 -8.58 11.26 -6.24
N LEU A 89 -8.44 11.46 -4.93
CA LEU A 89 -8.95 10.54 -3.91
C LEU A 89 -10.46 10.71 -3.73
N ARG A 90 -11.16 9.59 -3.57
CA ARG A 90 -12.57 9.53 -3.18
C ARG A 90 -12.70 8.90 -1.80
N ARG A 91 -13.85 9.12 -1.15
CA ARG A 91 -14.11 8.57 0.18
C ARG A 91 -13.86 7.05 0.20
N GLY A 92 -13.01 6.60 1.11
CA GLY A 92 -12.63 5.20 1.29
C GLY A 92 -11.44 4.73 0.46
N ASP A 93 -10.88 5.57 -0.42
CA ASP A 93 -9.66 5.25 -1.17
C ASP A 93 -8.46 5.15 -0.21
N LEU A 94 -7.61 4.14 -0.42
CA LEU A 94 -6.50 3.78 0.45
C LEU A 94 -5.18 4.32 -0.12
N ILE A 95 -4.20 4.54 0.75
CA ILE A 95 -2.86 4.99 0.40
C ILE A 95 -1.84 4.07 1.06
N ALA A 96 -0.78 3.69 0.35
CA ALA A 96 0.33 2.92 0.90
C ALA A 96 1.70 3.48 0.52
N LEU A 97 2.65 3.38 1.45
CA LEU A 97 4.09 3.45 1.20
C LEU A 97 4.61 2.03 1.10
N ASP A 98 5.20 1.69 -0.04
CA ASP A 98 5.96 0.46 -0.23
C ASP A 98 7.43 0.74 0.11
N LEU A 99 7.87 0.16 1.23
CA LEU A 99 9.19 0.35 1.82
C LEU A 99 9.90 -1.01 1.91
N GLU A 100 10.54 -1.39 0.81
CA GLU A 100 11.20 -2.69 0.67
C GLU A 100 12.62 -2.64 0.08
N THR A 101 13.19 -1.44 -0.04
CA THR A 101 14.59 -1.23 -0.40
C THR A 101 15.22 -0.21 0.52
N ASP A 102 16.52 -0.38 0.81
CA ASP A 102 17.31 0.55 1.61
C ASP A 102 18.11 1.54 0.75
N ASP A 103 18.11 1.39 -0.58
CA ASP A 103 19.00 2.11 -1.52
C ASP A 103 20.49 2.15 -1.06
N GLY A 104 20.95 1.15 -0.30
CA GLY A 104 22.29 1.08 0.27
C GLY A 104 22.60 2.12 1.35
N ILE A 105 21.59 2.77 1.95
CA ILE A 105 21.77 3.71 3.07
C ILE A 105 21.41 3.05 4.42
N LYS A 106 21.90 3.64 5.52
CA LYS A 106 21.72 3.07 6.86
C LYS A 106 20.24 2.99 7.28
N PRO A 107 19.82 1.97 8.06
CA PRO A 107 18.43 1.80 8.48
C PRO A 107 17.79 3.03 9.14
N GLU A 108 18.54 3.80 9.95
CA GLU A 108 18.00 5.00 10.60
C GLU A 108 17.63 6.08 9.58
N ARG A 109 18.34 6.14 8.45
CA ARG A 109 18.07 7.06 7.35
C ARG A 109 16.87 6.60 6.52
N VAL A 110 16.71 5.29 6.30
CA VAL A 110 15.53 4.70 5.67
C VAL A 110 14.28 4.96 6.50
N ALA A 111 14.33 4.64 7.80
CA ALA A 111 13.23 4.92 8.73
C ALA A 111 12.92 6.42 8.84
N GLY A 112 13.95 7.27 8.81
CA GLY A 112 13.79 8.72 8.77
C GLY A 112 13.11 9.22 7.49
N PHE A 113 13.44 8.65 6.34
CA PHE A 113 12.77 8.91 5.07
C PHE A 113 11.29 8.54 5.15
N ALA A 114 10.99 7.29 5.55
CA ALA A 114 9.63 6.76 5.55
C ALA A 114 8.71 7.54 6.49
N ARG A 115 9.19 7.89 7.69
CA ARG A 115 8.42 8.73 8.64
C ARG A 115 8.05 10.08 8.03
N ARG A 116 8.99 10.77 7.37
CA ARG A 116 8.73 12.07 6.75
C ARG A 116 7.76 11.96 5.57
N TRP A 117 7.88 10.90 4.77
CA TRP A 117 6.95 10.65 3.67
C TRP A 117 5.53 10.43 4.21
N CYS A 118 5.36 9.53 5.19
CA CYS A 118 4.05 9.23 5.75
C CYS A 118 3.42 10.45 6.44
N GLN A 119 4.20 11.21 7.22
CA GLN A 119 3.75 12.44 7.86
C GLN A 119 3.29 13.48 6.83
N TYR A 120 4.03 13.65 5.74
CA TYR A 120 3.64 14.59 4.69
C TYR A 120 2.32 14.17 4.03
N VAL A 121 2.16 12.90 3.69
CA VAL A 121 0.93 12.38 3.09
C VAL A 121 -0.26 12.51 4.04
N GLU A 122 -0.11 12.12 5.31
CA GLU A 122 -1.16 12.26 6.31
C GLU A 122 -1.54 13.72 6.52
N ALA A 123 -0.57 14.64 6.59
CA ALA A 123 -0.84 16.07 6.72
C ALA A 123 -1.60 16.65 5.52
N ARG A 124 -1.39 16.12 4.31
CA ARG A 124 -2.06 16.59 3.08
C ARG A 124 -3.41 15.96 2.80
N THR A 125 -3.65 14.75 3.30
CA THR A 125 -4.84 13.95 2.95
C THR A 125 -5.74 13.65 4.15
N GLY A 126 -5.26 13.87 5.38
CA GLY A 126 -5.91 13.39 6.59
C GLY A 126 -5.96 11.86 6.73
N THR A 127 -5.25 11.14 5.86
CA THR A 127 -5.30 9.67 5.75
C THR A 127 -3.96 9.07 6.16
N ARG A 128 -3.97 8.09 7.08
CA ARG A 128 -2.76 7.34 7.44
C ARG A 128 -2.40 6.34 6.34
N PRO A 129 -1.22 6.43 5.71
CA PRO A 129 -0.78 5.43 4.75
C PRO A 129 -0.59 4.07 5.41
N PHE A 130 -0.93 2.99 4.71
CA PHE A 130 -0.38 1.67 5.01
C PHE A 130 1.13 1.68 4.74
N VAL A 131 1.88 0.93 5.55
CA VAL A 131 3.30 0.68 5.28
C VAL A 131 3.43 -0.76 4.83
N TYR A 132 3.74 -0.95 3.56
CA TYR A 132 4.13 -2.23 3.00
C TYR A 132 5.62 -2.49 3.23
N THR A 133 5.94 -3.68 3.73
CA THR A 133 7.33 -4.13 3.94
C THR A 133 7.38 -5.65 4.17
N PHE A 134 8.56 -6.22 4.40
CA PHE A 134 8.76 -7.62 4.78
C PHE A 134 9.53 -7.75 6.11
N GLN A 135 9.49 -8.95 6.69
CA GLN A 135 9.92 -9.19 8.07
C GLN A 135 11.39 -8.77 8.34
N SER A 136 12.34 -9.30 7.57
CA SER A 136 13.77 -9.03 7.82
C SER A 136 14.13 -7.56 7.63
N PHE A 137 13.53 -6.89 6.64
CA PHE A 137 13.73 -5.45 6.42
C PHE A 137 13.32 -4.60 7.62
N ALA A 138 12.18 -4.94 8.24
CA ALA A 138 11.72 -4.26 9.44
C ALA A 138 12.61 -4.58 10.66
N GLU A 139 13.04 -5.84 10.81
CA GLU A 139 13.93 -6.29 11.90
C GLU A 139 15.33 -5.65 11.84
N GLU A 140 15.81 -5.31 10.65
CA GLU A 140 17.04 -4.52 10.44
C GLU A 140 16.92 -3.06 10.93
N GLY A 141 15.71 -2.61 11.29
CA GLY A 141 15.46 -1.27 11.81
C GLY A 141 15.04 -0.25 10.76
N ASN A 142 14.88 -0.65 9.49
CA ASN A 142 14.48 0.23 8.40
C ASN A 142 13.08 0.84 8.58
N CYS A 143 12.26 0.22 9.44
CA CYS A 143 10.89 0.63 9.73
C CYS A 143 10.72 1.34 11.08
N ALA A 144 11.82 1.70 11.76
CA ALA A 144 11.77 2.27 13.11
C ALA A 144 10.85 3.52 13.21
N GLY A 145 9.95 3.51 14.19
CA GLY A 145 9.02 4.61 14.44
C GLY A 145 7.80 4.66 13.50
N LEU A 146 7.53 3.60 12.73
CA LEU A 146 6.33 3.48 11.89
C LEU A 146 5.18 2.69 12.53
N GLY A 147 5.29 2.29 13.80
CA GLY A 147 4.32 1.40 14.48
C GLY A 147 2.89 1.97 14.61
N GLU A 148 2.72 3.28 14.47
CA GLU A 148 1.43 3.99 14.46
C GLU A 148 0.69 3.92 13.10
N TYR A 149 1.39 3.52 12.03
CA TYR A 149 0.82 3.34 10.70
C TYR A 149 0.39 1.88 10.50
N PRO A 150 -0.72 1.61 9.79
CA PRO A 150 -1.20 0.25 9.58
C PRO A 150 -0.21 -0.58 8.74
N LEU A 151 0.19 -1.74 9.27
CA LEU A 151 1.11 -2.66 8.58
C LEU A 151 0.41 -3.43 7.46
N TRP A 152 1.02 -3.41 6.27
CA TRP A 152 0.83 -4.36 5.19
C TRP A 152 2.08 -5.23 5.10
N ILE A 153 2.03 -6.47 5.57
CA ILE A 153 3.21 -7.34 5.63
C ILE A 153 3.25 -8.30 4.44
N ALA A 154 4.38 -8.34 3.75
CA ALA A 154 4.70 -9.35 2.76
C ALA A 154 5.31 -10.58 3.44
N SER A 155 4.62 -11.71 3.33
CA SER A 155 5.15 -13.01 3.73
C SER A 155 4.51 -14.13 2.92
N PRO A 156 4.79 -14.21 1.60
CA PRO A 156 4.13 -15.15 0.68
C PRO A 156 4.35 -16.63 1.03
N HIS A 157 5.27 -16.93 1.94
CA HIS A 157 5.57 -18.29 2.41
C HIS A 157 4.78 -18.67 3.67
N ARG A 158 4.04 -17.73 4.26
CA ARG A 158 3.23 -17.94 5.47
C ARG A 158 1.77 -18.21 5.10
N PRO A 159 1.04 -19.02 5.89
CA PRO A 159 -0.37 -19.26 5.64
C PRO A 159 -1.19 -17.97 5.62
N ARG A 160 -2.17 -17.90 4.72
CA ARG A 160 -3.13 -16.79 4.59
C ARG A 160 -3.65 -16.34 5.96
N GLY A 161 -3.51 -15.04 6.25
CA GLY A 161 -3.95 -14.42 7.51
C GLY A 161 -3.15 -14.80 8.77
N ARG A 162 -1.96 -15.41 8.61
CA ARG A 162 -1.07 -15.78 9.73
C ARG A 162 0.38 -15.31 9.52
N PRO A 163 0.62 -14.01 9.21
CA PRO A 163 1.98 -13.51 9.05
C PRO A 163 2.71 -13.46 10.40
N ALA A 164 4.04 -13.36 10.36
CA ALA A 164 4.79 -12.84 11.50
C ALA A 164 4.65 -11.31 11.53
N VAL A 165 4.63 -10.70 12.71
CA VAL A 165 4.53 -9.25 12.87
C VAL A 165 5.85 -8.74 13.45
N PRO A 166 6.70 -8.10 12.64
CA PRO A 166 7.94 -7.52 13.13
C PRO A 166 7.68 -6.23 13.93
N GLY A 167 8.61 -5.88 14.82
CA GLY A 167 8.67 -4.52 15.36
C GLY A 167 8.89 -3.50 14.24
N PRO A 168 8.38 -2.26 14.36
CA PRO A 168 7.74 -1.67 15.55
C PRO A 168 6.24 -2.00 15.70
N TRP A 169 5.66 -2.85 14.86
CA TRP A 169 4.23 -3.17 14.92
C TRP A 169 3.90 -4.22 15.98
N ARG A 170 2.65 -4.18 16.46
CA ARG A 170 2.07 -5.17 17.38
C ARG A 170 0.96 -6.01 16.75
N ASP A 171 0.42 -5.55 15.63
CA ASP A 171 -0.60 -6.24 14.84
C ASP A 171 -0.43 -5.89 13.36
N TRP A 172 -1.06 -6.65 12.48
CA TRP A 172 -1.06 -6.44 11.03
C TRP A 172 -2.44 -6.04 10.53
N SER A 173 -2.48 -5.27 9.44
CA SER A 173 -3.75 -4.90 8.77
C SER A 173 -3.96 -5.69 7.49
N ILE A 174 -2.93 -5.77 6.64
CA ILE A 174 -2.95 -6.53 5.38
C ILE A 174 -1.80 -7.54 5.38
N HIS A 175 -2.05 -8.74 4.85
CA HIS A 175 -1.02 -9.77 4.63
C HIS A 175 -1.00 -10.15 3.15
N GLN A 176 0.12 -9.86 2.47
CA GLN A 176 0.42 -10.41 1.14
C GLN A 176 0.96 -11.84 1.32
N HIS A 177 0.14 -12.81 0.92
CA HIS A 177 0.34 -14.22 1.26
C HIS A 177 0.62 -15.11 0.04
N ALA A 178 0.73 -14.52 -1.15
CA ALA A 178 1.22 -15.16 -2.37
C ALA A 178 1.69 -14.05 -3.33
N ASN A 179 2.64 -14.39 -4.21
CA ASN A 179 3.26 -13.44 -5.16
C ASN A 179 3.28 -13.94 -6.61
N SER A 180 2.53 -15.00 -6.91
CA SER A 180 2.48 -15.60 -8.26
C SER A 180 1.14 -16.30 -8.48
N PRO A 181 0.51 -16.15 -9.67
CA PRO A 181 0.93 -15.30 -10.80
C PRO A 181 0.67 -13.80 -10.58
N ILE A 182 -0.02 -13.45 -9.49
CA ILE A 182 -0.31 -12.09 -9.03
C ILE A 182 -0.23 -12.08 -7.52
N ASP A 183 0.12 -10.93 -6.96
CA ASP A 183 0.19 -10.72 -5.52
C ASP A 183 -1.22 -10.81 -4.91
N ARG A 184 -1.37 -11.67 -3.90
CA ARG A 184 -2.65 -11.92 -3.22
C ARG A 184 -2.58 -11.48 -1.78
N ASN A 185 -3.59 -10.70 -1.41
CA ASN A 185 -3.68 -10.04 -0.13
C ASN A 185 -4.92 -10.49 0.65
N VAL A 186 -4.80 -10.46 1.97
CA VAL A 186 -5.96 -10.43 2.86
C VAL A 186 -5.90 -9.27 3.82
N PHE A 187 -7.04 -8.60 4.00
CA PHE A 187 -7.21 -7.59 5.05
C PHE A 187 -7.93 -8.20 6.27
N LEU A 188 -7.42 -7.91 7.47
CA LEU A 188 -8.03 -8.32 8.73
C LEU A 188 -9.22 -7.42 9.08
N GLY A 189 -10.43 -7.78 8.64
CA GLY A 189 -11.65 -7.07 9.01
C GLY A 189 -12.76 -7.12 7.95
N SER A 190 -13.71 -6.19 8.07
CA SER A 190 -14.82 -6.02 7.12
C SER A 190 -14.54 -4.89 6.14
N ARG A 191 -15.27 -4.85 5.02
CA ARG A 191 -15.14 -3.78 4.01
C ARG A 191 -15.37 -2.39 4.63
N ARG A 192 -16.34 -2.27 5.55
CA ARG A 192 -16.60 -1.05 6.32
C ARG A 192 -15.45 -0.65 7.25
N ARG A 193 -14.68 -1.61 7.78
CA ARG A 193 -13.46 -1.31 8.53
C ARG A 193 -12.38 -0.78 7.58
N LEU A 194 -12.19 -1.45 6.44
CA LEU A 194 -11.19 -1.07 5.46
C LEU A 194 -11.43 0.35 4.92
N THR A 195 -12.64 0.67 4.46
CA THR A 195 -12.93 2.00 3.90
C THR A 195 -12.86 3.13 4.93
N ARG A 196 -13.02 2.85 6.23
CA ARG A 196 -12.81 3.84 7.31
C ARG A 196 -11.32 4.15 7.57
N MET A 197 -10.41 3.32 7.05
CA MET A 197 -8.98 3.60 7.10
C MET A 197 -8.52 4.45 5.89
N GLY A 198 -9.38 4.59 4.88
CA GLY A 198 -9.11 5.39 3.69
C GLY A 198 -9.48 6.86 3.85
N PHE A 199 -9.37 7.58 2.74
CA PHE A 199 -9.64 9.00 2.64
C PHE A 199 -11.07 9.35 3.04
N ASP A 200 -11.23 10.45 3.79
CA ASP A 200 -12.53 11.04 4.09
C ASP A 200 -12.49 12.53 3.75
N PRO A 201 -13.21 12.98 2.71
CA PRO A 201 -13.31 14.39 2.40
C PRO A 201 -14.08 15.08 3.53
N ARG A 202 -13.37 15.93 4.28
CA ARG A 202 -13.96 16.82 5.29
C ARG A 202 -14.84 17.88 4.64
#